data_AF-A0A4Y2GSR4-F1
#
_entry.id   AF-A0A4Y2GSR4-F1
#
_cell.length_a   1.000
_cell.length_b   1.000
_cell.length_c   1.000
_cell.angle_alpha   90.00
_cell.angle_beta   90.00
_cell.angle_gamma   90.00
#
_symmetry.space_group_name_H-M   'P 1'
#
loop_
_entity.id
_entity.type
_entity.pdbx_description
1 polymer ?
#
loop_
_entity_poly.entity_id
_entity_poly.type
_entity_poly.pdbx_seq_one_letter_code
_entity_poly.pdbx_strand_id
1 'polypeptide(L)'
;MLWKEKWSQEKSENLPKTAISSLEKCDKTFFPNIYILLKLLAVLPVSVATVERRFSSLRRLKTYLRNITSEIRLNGLALLSIHRDIKISDEEVLDKFASVPRNLDLVL
;
A
#
# COMPACT_ATOMS: atom_id res chain seq x y z
N MET A 1 9.77 -33.07 -6.40
CA MET A 1 9.88 -31.87 -5.51
C MET A 1 9.02 -32.18 -4.30
N LEU A 2 9.62 -32.33 -3.11
CA LEU A 2 8.96 -32.83 -1.89
C LEU A 2 7.63 -32.12 -1.56
N TRP A 3 7.52 -30.82 -1.85
CA TRP A 3 6.28 -30.06 -1.66
C TRP A 3 5.16 -30.50 -2.60
N LYS A 4 5.47 -30.75 -3.87
CA LYS A 4 4.49 -31.25 -4.85
C LYS A 4 4.04 -32.66 -4.49
N GLU A 5 4.96 -33.49 -4.00
CA GLU A 5 4.65 -34.84 -3.53
C GLU A 5 3.77 -34.81 -2.27
N LYS A 6 4.04 -33.91 -1.31
CA LYS A 6 3.18 -33.68 -0.12
C LYS A 6 1.73 -33.43 -0.52
N TRP A 7 1.49 -32.57 -1.51
CA TRP A 7 0.13 -32.25 -1.98
C TRP A 7 -0.45 -33.26 -2.96
N SER A 8 0.38 -34.09 -3.59
CA SER A 8 -0.07 -35.17 -4.49
C SER A 8 -0.63 -36.38 -3.74
N GLN A 9 -0.29 -36.54 -2.46
CA GLN A 9 -0.77 -37.61 -1.58
C GLN A 9 -2.02 -37.21 -0.78
N GLU A 10 -2.36 -35.92 -0.77
CA GLU A 10 -3.45 -35.36 0.02
C GLU A 10 -4.78 -35.38 -0.76
N LYS A 11 -5.91 -35.64 -0.09
CA LYS A 11 -7.23 -35.62 -0.73
C LYS A 11 -7.56 -34.20 -1.23
N SER A 12 -8.26 -34.08 -2.37
CA SER A 12 -8.57 -32.77 -2.99
C SER A 12 -9.34 -31.82 -2.06
N GLU A 13 -10.05 -32.36 -1.08
CA GLU A 13 -10.84 -31.64 -0.09
C GLU A 13 -9.98 -30.87 0.93
N ASN A 14 -8.76 -31.32 1.18
CA ASN A 14 -7.82 -30.70 2.13
C ASN A 14 -6.90 -29.66 1.48
N LEU A 15 -6.99 -29.48 0.15
CA LEU A 15 -6.14 -28.55 -0.58
C LEU A 15 -6.50 -27.10 -0.21
N PRO A 16 -5.52 -26.29 0.23
CA PRO A 16 -5.74 -24.89 0.54
C PRO A 16 -6.18 -24.13 -0.72
N LYS A 17 -7.30 -23.43 -0.64
CA LYS A 17 -7.86 -22.64 -1.74
C LYS A 17 -7.28 -21.22 -1.81
N THR A 18 -6.52 -20.81 -0.79
CA THR A 18 -5.97 -19.45 -0.67
C THR A 18 -4.50 -19.51 -0.29
N ALA A 19 -3.70 -18.56 -0.78
CA ALA A 19 -2.27 -18.44 -0.46
C ALA A 19 -1.99 -18.39 1.04
N ILE A 20 -2.88 -17.77 1.83
CA ILE A 20 -2.80 -17.69 3.29
C ILE A 20 -2.94 -19.08 3.93
N SER A 21 -3.97 -19.85 3.56
CA SER A 21 -4.14 -21.23 4.05
C SER A 21 -3.00 -22.17 3.64
N SER A 22 -2.38 -21.93 2.48
CA SER A 22 -1.18 -22.65 2.04
C SER A 22 0.05 -22.27 2.88
N LEU A 23 0.16 -21.00 3.28
CA LEU A 23 1.24 -20.50 4.13
C LEU A 23 1.15 -21.07 5.54
N GLU A 24 -0.04 -21.19 6.12
CA GLU A 24 -0.26 -21.79 7.45
C GLU A 24 0.15 -23.27 7.51
N LYS A 25 -0.07 -24.01 6.42
CA LYS A 25 0.33 -25.45 6.30
C LYS A 25 1.76 -25.64 5.80
N CYS A 26 2.48 -24.56 5.50
CA CYS A 26 3.86 -24.60 5.02
C CYS A 26 4.83 -24.41 6.18
N ASP A 27 5.62 -25.45 6.46
CA ASP A 27 6.67 -25.35 7.47
C ASP A 27 7.89 -24.60 6.92
N LYS A 28 8.24 -23.47 7.54
CA LYS A 28 9.34 -22.61 7.12
C LYS A 28 10.69 -23.33 7.18
N THR A 29 10.83 -24.31 8.07
CA THR A 29 12.09 -25.06 8.25
C THR A 29 12.34 -26.04 7.12
N PHE A 30 11.29 -26.70 6.64
CA PHE A 30 11.36 -27.72 5.60
C PHE A 30 11.29 -27.12 4.18
N PHE A 31 10.57 -26.01 4.01
CA PHE A 31 10.34 -25.39 2.70
C PHE A 31 10.58 -23.87 2.70
N PRO A 32 11.80 -23.39 3.03
CA PRO A 32 12.07 -21.96 3.19
C PRO A 32 11.75 -21.14 1.93
N ASN A 33 12.12 -21.64 0.74
CA ASN A 33 11.88 -20.94 -0.53
C ASN A 33 10.39 -20.85 -0.88
N ILE A 34 9.62 -21.93 -0.61
CA ILE A 34 8.19 -21.98 -0.89
C ILE A 34 7.42 -21.13 0.11
N TYR A 35 7.84 -21.14 1.38
CA TYR A 35 7.31 -20.28 2.42
C TYR A 35 7.48 -18.80 2.06
N ILE A 36 8.66 -18.39 1.58
CA ILE A 36 8.90 -17.01 1.13
C ILE A 36 8.01 -16.66 -0.07
N LEU A 37 7.88 -17.57 -1.04
CA LEU A 37 7.04 -17.33 -2.22
C LEU A 37 5.55 -17.20 -1.85
N LEU A 38 5.05 -18.07 -0.96
CA LEU A 38 3.67 -17.99 -0.44
C LEU A 38 3.44 -16.73 0.40
N LYS A 39 4.45 -16.31 1.17
CA LYS A 39 4.39 -15.06 1.94
C LYS A 39 4.37 -13.85 1.02
N LEU A 40 5.20 -13.82 -0.02
CA LEU A 40 5.16 -12.77 -1.05
C LEU A 40 3.80 -12.75 -1.74
N LEU A 41 3.24 -13.91 -2.10
CA LEU A 41 1.92 -14.02 -2.71
C LEU A 41 0.79 -13.54 -1.78
N ALA A 42 0.91 -13.74 -0.47
CA ALA A 42 -0.06 -13.30 0.52
C ALA A 42 0.05 -11.79 0.86
N VAL A 43 1.25 -11.22 0.78
CA VAL A 43 1.52 -9.80 1.07
C VAL A 43 1.30 -8.93 -0.17
N LEU A 44 1.61 -9.44 -1.36
CA LEU A 44 1.21 -8.80 -2.61
C LEU A 44 -0.32 -8.82 -2.63
N PRO A 45 -0.98 -7.66 -2.67
CA PRO A 45 -2.43 -7.63 -2.75
C PRO A 45 -2.83 -8.31 -4.06
N VAL A 46 -3.32 -9.55 -3.96
CA VAL A 46 -3.97 -10.27 -5.07
C VAL A 46 -5.12 -9.43 -5.63
N SER A 47 -5.67 -8.50 -4.85
CA SER A 47 -6.56 -7.45 -5.34
C SER A 47 -5.76 -6.29 -5.97
N VAL A 48 -5.40 -6.45 -7.24
CA VAL A 48 -4.94 -5.35 -8.09
C VAL A 48 -5.93 -4.15 -8.02
N ALA A 49 -7.20 -4.43 -7.78
CA ALA A 49 -8.29 -3.44 -7.69
C ALA A 49 -8.11 -2.32 -6.64
N THR A 50 -7.56 -2.59 -5.46
CA THR A 50 -7.37 -1.53 -4.44
C THR A 50 -6.24 -0.59 -4.83
N VAL A 51 -5.14 -1.15 -5.34
CA VAL A 51 -3.99 -0.39 -5.84
C VAL A 51 -4.37 0.36 -7.13
N GLU A 52 -5.05 -0.29 -8.08
CA GLU A 52 -5.59 0.32 -9.30
C GLU A 52 -6.59 1.43 -9.00
N ARG A 53 -7.48 1.26 -8.01
CA ARG A 53 -8.41 2.32 -7.58
C ARG A 53 -7.64 3.53 -7.03
N ARG A 54 -6.59 3.31 -6.24
CA ARG A 54 -5.72 4.38 -5.70
C ARG A 54 -4.95 5.07 -6.83
N PHE A 55 -4.35 4.32 -7.75
CA PHE A 55 -3.66 4.88 -8.92
C PHE A 55 -4.59 5.61 -9.88
N SER A 56 -5.81 5.10 -10.10
CA SER A 56 -6.83 5.75 -10.92
C SER A 56 -7.28 7.08 -10.30
N SER A 57 -7.52 7.09 -8.99
CA SER A 57 -7.85 8.32 -8.24
C SER A 57 -6.70 9.33 -8.30
N LEU A 58 -5.46 8.86 -8.13
CA LEU A 58 -4.27 9.69 -8.25
C LEU A 58 -4.07 10.24 -9.67
N ARG A 59 -4.33 9.43 -10.70
CA ARG A 59 -4.26 9.85 -12.10
C ARG A 59 -5.30 10.92 -12.42
N ARG A 60 -6.53 10.79 -11.91
CA ARG A 60 -7.57 11.83 -12.01
C ARG A 60 -7.16 13.12 -11.31
N LEU A 61 -6.61 13.01 -10.10
CA LEU A 61 -6.10 14.15 -9.33
C LEU A 61 -4.92 14.84 -10.05
N LYS A 62 -3.97 14.07 -10.59
CA LYS A 62 -2.84 14.58 -11.40
C LYS A 62 -3.34 15.31 -12.64
N THR A 63 -4.30 14.74 -13.38
CA THR A 63 -4.88 15.38 -14.56
C THR A 63 -5.63 16.66 -14.22
N TYR A 64 -6.44 16.67 -13.15
CA TYR A 64 -7.17 17.85 -12.68
C TYR A 64 -6.24 18.99 -12.29
N LEU A 65 -5.12 18.67 -11.65
CA LEU A 65 -4.17 19.64 -11.10
C LEU A 65 -3.03 20.04 -12.04
N ARG A 66 -2.96 19.46 -13.25
CA ARG A 66 -1.82 19.58 -14.18
C ARG A 66 -1.47 21.02 -14.59
N ASN A 67 -2.44 21.93 -14.59
CA ASN A 67 -2.19 23.34 -14.91
C ASN A 67 -1.93 24.22 -13.66
N ILE A 68 -2.00 23.68 -12.44
CA ILE A 68 -1.99 24.48 -11.20
C ILE A 68 -0.87 24.04 -10.23
N THR A 69 -0.32 22.83 -10.35
CA THR A 69 0.43 22.16 -9.26
C THR A 69 1.84 21.69 -9.66
N SER A 70 2.85 22.00 -8.83
CA SER A 70 4.18 21.38 -8.90
C SER A 70 4.17 19.94 -8.35
N GLU A 71 5.08 19.08 -8.81
CA GLU A 71 5.16 17.67 -8.37
C GLU A 71 5.25 17.52 -6.83
N ILE A 72 5.86 18.48 -6.13
CA ILE A 72 5.92 18.50 -4.66
C ILE A 72 4.53 18.56 -4.03
N ARG A 73 3.68 19.49 -4.49
CA ARG A 73 2.32 19.64 -3.95
C ARG A 73 1.42 18.47 -4.38
N LEU A 74 1.65 17.90 -5.55
CA LEU A 74 0.95 16.69 -6.00
C LEU A 74 1.24 15.50 -5.08
N ASN A 75 2.51 15.28 -4.73
CA ASN A 75 2.93 14.21 -3.83
C ASN A 75 2.34 14.38 -2.43
N GLY A 76 2.31 15.61 -1.90
CA GLY A 76 1.65 15.91 -0.63
C GLY A 76 0.16 15.55 -0.62
N LEU A 77 -0.57 15.93 -1.68
CA LEU A 77 -2.00 15.58 -1.81
C LEU A 77 -2.24 14.08 -1.99
N ALA A 78 -1.35 13.39 -2.71
CA ALA A 78 -1.40 11.94 -2.85
C ALA A 78 -1.26 11.24 -1.50
N LEU A 79 -0.29 11.67 -0.68
CA LEU A 79 -0.06 11.12 0.66
C LEU A 79 -1.27 11.33 1.58
N LEU A 80 -1.87 12.52 1.57
CA LEU A 80 -3.10 12.84 2.32
C LEU A 80 -4.30 11.98 1.88
N SER A 81 -4.42 11.72 0.57
CA SER A 81 -5.50 10.90 0.01
C SER A 81 -5.34 9.40 0.33
N ILE A 82 -4.10 8.91 0.36
CA ILE A 82 -3.78 7.52 0.68
C ILE A 82 -3.99 7.26 2.17
N HIS A 83 -3.42 8.11 3.03
CA HIS A 83 -3.38 7.95 4.49
C HIS A 83 -4.45 8.78 5.20
N ARG A 84 -5.70 8.64 4.76
CA ARG A 84 -6.85 9.39 5.31
C ARG A 84 -7.22 8.97 6.74
N ASP A 85 -6.67 7.85 7.19
CA ASP A 85 -6.76 7.30 8.55
C ASP A 85 -5.88 8.04 9.56
N ILE A 86 -4.87 8.78 9.09
CA ILE A 86 -4.04 9.63 9.95
C ILE A 86 -4.81 10.91 10.25
N LYS A 87 -5.18 11.12 11.51
CA LYS A 87 -5.75 12.38 11.98
C LYS A 87 -4.63 13.40 12.14
N ILE A 88 -4.77 14.55 11.49
CA ILE A 88 -3.86 15.68 11.60
C ILE A 88 -4.55 16.71 12.49
N SER A 89 -3.87 17.19 13.56
CA SER A 89 -4.42 18.27 14.40
C SER A 89 -4.31 19.60 13.66
N ASP A 90 -5.36 20.42 13.72
CA ASP A 90 -5.35 21.76 13.18
C ASP A 90 -4.27 22.63 13.84
N GLU A 91 -3.97 22.37 15.12
CA GLU A 91 -2.95 23.09 15.90
C GLU A 91 -1.54 22.82 15.37
N GLU A 92 -1.22 21.56 15.05
CA GLU A 92 0.06 21.17 14.45
C GLU A 92 0.25 21.79 13.07
N VAL A 93 -0.82 21.86 12.28
CA VAL A 93 -0.78 22.51 10.96
C VAL A 93 -0.52 24.00 11.13
N LEU A 94 -1.19 24.65 12.09
CA LEU A 94 -1.04 26.07 12.35
C LEU A 94 0.38 26.42 12.81
N ASP A 95 0.92 25.65 13.76
CA ASP A 95 2.29 25.84 14.28
C ASP A 95 3.33 25.60 13.18
N LYS A 96 3.14 24.55 12.37
CA LYS A 96 4.02 24.30 11.23
C LYS A 96 3.97 25.43 10.20
N PHE A 97 2.78 25.95 9.91
CA PHE A 97 2.61 27.06 8.96
C PHE A 97 3.21 28.37 9.50
N ALA A 98 3.11 28.61 10.81
CA ALA A 98 3.71 29.76 11.48
C ALA A 98 5.25 29.68 11.53
N SER A 99 5.81 28.47 11.61
CA SER A 99 7.26 28.24 11.62
C SER A 99 7.96 28.56 10.29
N VAL A 100 7.21 28.65 9.18
CA VAL A 100 7.77 28.97 7.86
C VAL A 100 7.74 30.49 7.67
N PRO A 101 8.90 31.16 7.47
CA PRO A 101 8.92 32.59 7.21
C PRO A 101 8.15 32.87 5.92
N ARG A 102 7.05 33.62 6.04
CA ARG A 102 6.30 34.07 4.88
C ARG A 102 6.97 35.33 4.35
N ASN A 103 7.30 35.36 3.07
CA ASN A 103 7.57 36.61 2.36
C ASN A 103 6.23 37.35 2.17
N LEU A 104 5.66 37.86 3.26
CA LEU A 104 4.61 38.86 3.22
C LEU A 104 5.25 40.18 3.66
N ASP A 105 5.63 41.01 2.70
CA ASP A 105 5.87 42.43 2.94
C ASP A 105 4.53 43.07 3.30
N LEU A 106 4.19 43.05 4.58
CA LEU A 106 3.11 43.88 5.10
C LEU A 106 3.64 45.31 5.17
N VAL A 107 3.53 46.03 4.05
CA VAL A 107 3.65 47.49 4.04
C VAL A 107 2.44 48.03 4.81
N LEU A 108 2.70 48.47 6.04
CA LEU A 108 1.76 49.24 6.87
C LEU A 108 1.74 50.70 6.44
#